data_AF-A0A4Q7Z005-F1
#
_entry.id   AF-A0A4Q7Z005-F1
#
_cell.length_a   1.000
_cell.length_b   1.000
_cell.length_c   1.000
_cell.angle_alpha   90.00
_cell.angle_beta   90.00
_cell.angle_gamma   90.00
#
_symmetry.space_group_name_H-M   'P 1'
#
loop_
_entity.id
_entity.type
_entity.pdbx_description
1 polymer ?
#
loop_
_entity_poly.entity_id
_entity_poly.type
_entity_poly.pdbx_seq_one_letter_code
_entity_poly.pdbx_strand_id
1 'polypeptide(L)'
;MPIEFAQLKPGELYSRQILAELWSYKTFHALARGVVTPAGDNKIVLFVTENKQTSSEQYEDKLHEKTLDWEGPNDHFAEKRMLATSTTGEEIHLFHRERHHSDFVYVGQLKILQTELNIDKPSRFRFQIQSA
;
A
#
# COMPACT_ATOMS: atom_id res chain seq x y z
N MET A 1 -4.92 -17.97 1.56
CA MET A 1 -6.09 -17.59 2.37
C MET A 1 -6.42 -16.18 1.96
N PRO A 2 -7.65 -15.89 1.52
CA PRO A 2 -8.04 -14.54 1.16
C PRO A 2 -8.06 -13.66 2.42
N ILE A 3 -7.66 -12.40 2.26
CA ILE A 3 -7.74 -11.38 3.31
C ILE A 3 -8.97 -10.50 3.07
N GLU A 4 -9.65 -10.13 4.14
CA GLU A 4 -10.90 -9.37 4.07
C GLU A 4 -10.72 -7.96 4.65
N PHE A 5 -11.40 -7.00 4.01
CA PHE A 5 -11.37 -5.58 4.40
C PHE A 5 -12.70 -5.11 5.00
N ALA A 6 -13.71 -5.98 5.07
CA ALA A 6 -15.06 -5.63 5.53
C ALA A 6 -15.10 -5.08 6.98
N GLN A 7 -14.12 -5.46 7.81
CA GLN A 7 -14.01 -4.99 9.20
C GLN A 7 -13.16 -3.72 9.34
N LEU A 8 -12.50 -3.28 8.28
CA LEU A 8 -11.62 -2.11 8.30
C LEU A 8 -12.38 -0.86 7.88
N LYS A 9 -12.19 0.23 8.63
CA LYS A 9 -12.83 1.51 8.34
C LYS A 9 -11.80 2.56 7.94
N PRO A 10 -12.04 3.29 6.83
CA PRO A 10 -11.20 4.43 6.48
C PRO A 10 -11.08 5.42 7.63
N GLY A 11 -9.86 5.85 7.94
CA GLY A 11 -9.55 6.77 9.04
C GLY A 11 -9.26 6.11 10.39
N GLU A 12 -9.51 4.80 10.56
CA GLU A 12 -9.14 4.08 11.78
C GLU A 12 -7.67 3.60 11.76
N LEU A 13 -7.09 3.45 12.95
CA LEU A 13 -5.72 3.01 13.17
C LEU A 13 -5.63 1.49 13.32
N TYR A 14 -4.65 0.89 12.63
CA TYR A 14 -4.37 -0.53 12.66
C TYR A 14 -2.86 -0.75 12.77
N SER A 15 -2.46 -1.54 13.77
CA SER A 15 -1.11 -2.08 13.87
C SER A 15 -0.97 -3.30 12.96
N ARG A 16 0.27 -3.66 12.58
CA ARG A 16 0.51 -4.89 11.81
C ARG A 16 0.11 -6.15 12.59
N GLN A 17 0.17 -6.10 13.91
CA GLN A 17 -0.27 -7.18 14.80
C GLN A 17 -1.78 -7.37 14.70
N ILE A 18 -2.56 -6.27 14.80
CA ILE A 18 -4.02 -6.30 14.65
C ILE A 18 -4.39 -6.83 13.25
N LEU A 19 -3.74 -6.34 12.20
CA LEU A 19 -4.00 -6.81 10.84
C LEU A 19 -3.65 -8.30 10.65
N ALA A 20 -2.56 -8.77 11.26
CA ALA A 20 -2.20 -10.18 11.22
C ALA A 20 -3.28 -11.06 11.88
N GLU A 21 -3.82 -10.64 13.02
CA GLU A 21 -4.92 -11.34 13.70
C GLU A 21 -6.20 -11.33 12.86
N LEU A 22 -6.62 -10.16 12.35
CA LEU A 22 -7.82 -10.02 11.52
C LEU A 22 -7.75 -10.88 10.25
N TRP A 23 -6.57 -10.98 9.64
CA TRP A 23 -6.34 -11.76 8.42
C TRP A 23 -5.84 -13.18 8.69
N SER A 24 -5.87 -13.64 9.95
CA SER A 24 -5.48 -15.00 10.35
C SER A 24 -4.04 -15.39 9.93
N TYR A 25 -3.12 -14.42 9.88
CA TYR A 25 -1.70 -14.69 9.74
C TYR A 25 -1.11 -15.20 11.05
N LYS A 26 -0.23 -16.21 10.97
CA LYS A 26 0.48 -16.74 12.15
C LYS A 26 1.39 -15.71 12.82
N THR A 27 1.98 -14.79 12.04
CA THR A 27 2.87 -13.73 12.53
C THR A 27 2.75 -12.49 11.66
N PHE A 28 3.07 -11.32 12.21
CA PHE A 28 3.10 -10.06 11.48
C PHE A 28 4.24 -9.97 10.45
N HIS A 29 5.18 -10.92 10.44
CA HIS A 29 6.32 -10.92 9.50
C HIS A 29 5.87 -10.96 8.04
N ALA A 30 4.72 -11.56 7.75
CA ALA A 30 4.11 -11.53 6.43
C ALA A 30 3.70 -10.12 5.97
N LEU A 31 3.50 -9.20 6.93
CA LEU A 31 3.12 -7.80 6.70
C LEU A 31 4.28 -6.82 6.87
N ALA A 32 5.51 -7.31 7.08
CA ALA A 32 6.67 -6.47 7.39
C ALA A 32 7.20 -5.68 6.17
N ARG A 33 6.79 -6.04 4.96
CA ARG A 33 7.19 -5.35 3.71
C ARG A 33 6.30 -4.12 3.47
N GLY A 34 6.79 -3.18 2.66
CA GLY A 34 6.02 -2.01 2.22
C GLY A 34 4.89 -2.37 1.25
N VAL A 35 5.00 -3.51 0.56
CA VAL A 35 3.97 -4.04 -0.33
C VAL A 35 3.74 -5.51 0.03
N VAL A 36 2.48 -5.90 0.16
CA VAL A 36 2.06 -7.26 0.45
C VAL A 36 1.05 -7.71 -0.59
N THR A 37 1.28 -8.87 -1.17
CA THR A 37 0.38 -9.49 -2.16
C THR A 37 0.04 -10.90 -1.67
N PRO A 38 -1.08 -11.09 -0.94
CA PRO A 38 -1.44 -12.40 -0.41
C PRO A 38 -1.57 -13.45 -1.53
N ALA A 39 -1.14 -14.67 -1.23
CA ALA A 39 -1.13 -15.75 -2.20
C ALA A 39 -2.55 -16.26 -2.47
N GLY A 40 -2.91 -16.33 -3.75
CA GLY A 40 -4.23 -16.77 -4.20
C GLY A 40 -5.35 -15.77 -3.94
N ASP A 41 -5.00 -14.51 -3.73
CA ASP A 41 -5.93 -13.41 -3.51
C ASP A 41 -5.66 -12.28 -4.51
N ASN A 42 -6.66 -11.49 -4.87
CA ASN A 42 -6.57 -10.35 -5.79
C ASN A 42 -6.22 -9.03 -5.09
N LYS A 43 -5.93 -9.07 -3.79
CA LYS A 43 -5.56 -7.88 -3.01
C LYS A 43 -4.08 -7.56 -3.09
N ILE A 44 -3.79 -6.27 -3.13
CA ILE A 44 -2.45 -5.68 -3.01
C ILE A 44 -2.53 -4.67 -1.87
N VAL A 45 -1.71 -4.84 -0.85
CA VAL A 45 -1.71 -3.98 0.35
C VAL A 45 -0.45 -3.14 0.38
N LEU A 46 -0.60 -1.81 0.43
CA LEU A 46 0.50 -0.86 0.53
C LEU A 46 0.59 -0.33 1.96
N PHE A 47 1.77 -0.47 2.56
CA PHE A 47 2.15 0.13 3.84
C PHE A 47 3.14 1.25 3.58
N VAL A 48 2.65 2.49 3.57
CA VAL A 48 3.43 3.69 3.24
C VAL A 48 3.79 4.45 4.51
N THR A 49 5.04 4.90 4.61
CA THR A 49 5.52 5.76 5.71
C THR A 49 6.12 7.04 5.12
N GLU A 50 5.48 8.19 5.36
CA GLU A 50 5.81 9.46 4.69
C GLU A 50 7.16 10.06 5.14
N ASN A 51 7.42 10.19 6.44
CA ASN A 51 8.68 10.78 6.91
C ASN A 51 9.78 9.71 7.08
N LYS A 52 10.65 9.62 6.08
CA LYS A 52 12.05 9.18 6.26
C LYS A 52 12.88 10.42 6.64
N GLN A 53 13.83 10.30 7.57
CA GLN A 53 14.55 11.42 8.21
C GLN A 53 14.99 12.57 7.26
N THR A 54 14.96 13.80 7.78
CA THR A 54 15.17 15.10 7.11
C THR A 54 16.59 15.32 6.56
N SER A 55 16.95 14.67 5.45
CA SER A 55 18.14 15.06 4.66
C SER A 55 18.13 14.64 3.18
N SER A 56 17.00 14.30 2.56
CA SER A 56 16.96 13.92 1.14
C SER A 56 15.72 14.48 0.44
N GLU A 57 15.84 14.71 -0.87
CA GLU A 57 14.90 15.43 -1.73
C GLU A 57 13.43 14.97 -1.54
N GLN A 58 12.52 15.93 -1.39
CA GLN A 58 11.17 15.78 -0.81
C GLN A 58 10.12 15.11 -1.72
N TYR A 59 10.51 14.22 -2.63
CA TYR A 59 9.56 13.50 -3.49
C TYR A 59 9.87 12.00 -3.49
N GLU A 60 9.27 11.22 -2.59
CA GLU A 60 9.18 9.77 -2.85
C GLU A 60 7.81 9.18 -2.50
N ASP A 61 7.29 9.40 -1.30
CA ASP A 61 5.97 8.88 -0.91
C ASP A 61 5.14 9.96 -0.21
N LYS A 62 4.16 10.56 -0.89
CA LYS A 62 3.35 11.67 -0.35
C LYS A 62 1.87 11.44 -0.55
N LEU A 63 1.12 11.50 0.55
CA LEU A 63 -0.34 11.50 0.53
C LEU A 63 -0.86 12.94 0.63
N HIS A 64 -1.47 13.45 -0.44
CA HIS A 64 -2.08 14.78 -0.45
C HIS A 64 -3.56 14.69 -0.81
N GLU A 65 -4.42 15.10 0.14
CA GLU A 65 -5.88 15.08 0.06
C GLU A 65 -6.45 13.69 -0.28
N LYS A 66 -6.52 13.38 -1.58
CA LYS A 66 -7.05 12.12 -2.13
C LYS A 66 -6.10 11.45 -3.12
N THR A 67 -4.86 11.94 -3.22
CA THR A 67 -3.87 11.45 -4.18
C THR A 67 -2.63 10.97 -3.42
N LEU A 68 -2.14 9.79 -3.78
CA LEU A 68 -0.87 9.25 -3.30
C LEU A 68 0.12 9.27 -4.47
N ASP A 69 1.21 10.00 -4.33
CA ASP A 69 2.43 9.77 -5.10
C ASP A 69 3.25 8.72 -4.34
N TRP A 70 3.62 7.63 -5.01
CA TRP A 70 4.31 6.49 -4.38
C TRP A 70 5.39 5.94 -5.29
N GLU A 71 6.52 5.59 -4.68
CA GLU A 71 7.62 4.93 -5.35
C GLU A 71 7.67 3.43 -4.99
N GLY A 72 7.74 2.60 -6.03
CA GLY A 72 7.71 1.15 -5.91
C GLY A 72 8.96 0.54 -5.26
N PRO A 73 8.94 -0.76 -4.96
CA PRO A 73 10.14 -1.45 -4.52
C PRO A 73 11.10 -1.70 -5.69
N ASN A 74 12.41 -1.71 -5.42
CA ASN A 74 13.48 -1.96 -6.42
C ASN A 74 13.40 -3.31 -7.15
N ASP A 75 12.69 -4.30 -6.59
CA ASP A 75 12.54 -5.63 -7.18
C ASP A 75 11.34 -5.74 -8.13
N HIS A 76 10.56 -4.64 -8.30
CA HIS A 76 9.46 -4.53 -9.25
C HIS A 76 8.36 -5.61 -9.14
N PHE A 77 8.35 -6.39 -8.05
CA PHE A 77 7.62 -7.66 -7.98
C PHE A 77 6.09 -7.51 -8.06
N ALA A 78 5.57 -6.36 -7.59
CA ALA A 78 4.14 -6.09 -7.51
C ALA A 78 3.58 -5.34 -8.73
N GLU A 79 4.45 -4.80 -9.59
CA GLU A 79 4.04 -3.87 -10.66
C GLU A 79 3.10 -4.53 -11.66
N LYS A 80 3.43 -5.76 -12.07
CA LYS A 80 2.58 -6.54 -12.98
C LYS A 80 1.16 -6.69 -12.44
N ARG A 81 1.01 -6.91 -11.12
CA ARG A 81 -0.30 -7.04 -10.47
C ARG A 81 -1.00 -5.69 -10.35
N MET A 82 -0.26 -4.63 -10.00
CA MET A 82 -0.80 -3.28 -9.92
C MET A 82 -1.38 -2.82 -11.27
N LEU A 83 -0.65 -3.05 -12.37
CA LEU A 83 -1.13 -2.70 -13.71
C LEU A 83 -2.37 -3.51 -14.12
N ALA A 84 -2.52 -4.73 -13.59
CA ALA A 84 -3.65 -5.61 -13.87
C ALA A 84 -4.96 -5.18 -13.15
N THR A 85 -4.92 -4.23 -12.21
CA THR A 85 -6.13 -3.68 -11.54
C THR A 85 -7.24 -3.23 -12.49
N SER A 86 -6.86 -2.71 -13.66
CA SER A 86 -7.81 -2.28 -14.69
C SER A 86 -8.52 -3.42 -15.43
N THR A 87 -7.99 -4.66 -15.36
CA THR A 87 -8.41 -5.77 -16.23
C THR A 87 -8.78 -7.06 -15.50
N THR A 88 -8.18 -7.33 -14.34
CA THR A 88 -8.33 -8.60 -13.62
C THR A 88 -9.02 -8.46 -12.26
N GLY A 89 -9.55 -7.28 -11.94
CA GLY A 89 -10.21 -7.01 -10.68
C GLY A 89 -9.26 -7.02 -9.48
N GLU A 90 -7.96 -6.78 -9.68
CA GLU A 90 -7.03 -6.58 -8.57
C GLU A 90 -7.40 -5.30 -7.80
N GLU A 91 -7.28 -5.34 -6.48
CA GLU A 91 -7.63 -4.24 -5.59
C GLU A 91 -6.41 -3.79 -4.80
N ILE A 92 -6.10 -2.49 -4.84
CA ILE A 92 -5.00 -1.90 -4.09
C ILE A 92 -5.56 -1.23 -2.85
N HIS A 93 -5.06 -1.55 -1.66
CA HIS A 93 -5.48 -0.97 -0.39
C HIS A 93 -4.33 -0.24 0.29
N LEU A 94 -4.60 0.96 0.82
CA LEU A 94 -3.58 1.80 1.44
C LEU A 94 -3.70 1.83 2.96
N PHE A 95 -2.56 1.57 3.60
CA PHE A 95 -2.27 1.84 4.99
C PHE A 95 -1.16 2.90 5.05
N HIS A 96 -1.49 4.07 5.61
CA HIS A 96 -0.60 5.21 5.65
C HIS A 96 -0.21 5.57 7.08
N ARG A 97 1.04 6.00 7.28
CA ARG A 97 1.45 6.67 8.52
C ARG A 97 2.48 7.74 8.23
N GLU A 98 2.46 8.79 9.05
CA GLU A 98 3.42 9.87 8.88
C GLU A 98 4.81 9.53 9.44
N ARG A 99 4.91 8.75 10.53
CA ARG A 99 6.16 8.51 11.25
C ARG A 99 6.42 7.04 11.49
N HIS A 100 7.70 6.68 11.57
CA HIS A 100 8.10 5.34 11.98
C HIS A 100 7.62 5.04 13.41
N HIS A 101 7.27 3.77 13.68
CA HIS A 101 6.75 3.26 14.96
C HIS A 101 5.34 3.72 15.40
N SER A 102 4.58 4.41 14.56
CA SER A 102 3.14 4.54 14.78
C SER A 102 2.35 3.44 14.06
N ASP A 103 1.11 3.25 14.49
CA ASP A 103 0.11 2.49 13.77
C ASP A 103 -0.20 3.15 12.42
N PHE A 104 -0.77 2.36 11.51
CA PHE A 104 -1.18 2.83 10.19
C PHE A 104 -2.64 3.21 10.19
N VAL A 105 -2.98 4.32 9.56
CA VAL A 105 -4.35 4.65 9.21
C VAL A 105 -4.73 3.84 7.97
N TYR A 106 -5.81 3.08 8.03
CA TYR A 106 -6.40 2.53 6.80
C TYR A 106 -7.05 3.68 6.04
N VAL A 107 -6.59 3.93 4.82
CA VAL A 107 -7.06 5.08 4.03
C VAL A 107 -8.17 4.67 3.07
N GLY A 108 -8.15 3.43 2.59
CA GLY A 108 -9.13 2.90 1.67
C GLY A 108 -8.50 2.23 0.44
N GLN A 109 -9.35 1.97 -0.55
CA GLN A 109 -8.93 1.42 -1.84
C GLN A 109 -8.35 2.51 -2.74
N LEU A 110 -7.34 2.15 -3.52
CA LEU A 110 -6.65 3.00 -4.46
C LEU A 110 -6.98 2.62 -5.90
N LYS A 111 -7.07 3.62 -6.76
CA LYS A 111 -7.12 3.50 -8.21
C LYS A 111 -5.88 4.12 -8.83
N ILE A 112 -5.26 3.44 -9.78
CA ILE A 112 -4.13 4.00 -10.54
C ILE A 112 -4.63 5.17 -11.40
N LEU A 113 -3.98 6.32 -11.26
CA LEU A 113 -4.14 7.47 -12.16
C LEU A 113 -3.05 7.51 -13.22
N GLN A 114 -1.80 7.27 -12.81
CA GLN A 114 -0.63 7.36 -13.69
C GLN A 114 0.45 6.38 -13.23
N THR A 115 1.21 5.86 -14.18
CA THR A 115 2.36 4.99 -13.94
C THR A 115 3.55 5.44 -14.78
N GLU A 116 4.71 5.57 -14.15
CA GLU A 116 6.02 5.73 -14.81
C GLU A 116 6.84 4.48 -14.49
N LEU A 117 6.86 3.53 -15.44
CA LEU A 117 7.59 2.29 -15.28
C LEU A 117 9.07 2.50 -15.56
N ASN A 118 9.91 1.97 -14.68
CA ASN A 118 11.35 2.05 -14.78
C ASN A 118 11.96 0.65 -14.67
N ILE A 119 13.16 0.47 -15.23
CA ILE A 119 13.89 -0.81 -15.23
C ILE A 119 15.05 -0.77 -14.23
N ASP A 120 15.80 0.34 -14.23
CA ASP A 120 17.05 0.47 -13.45
C ASP A 120 16.85 1.19 -12.11
N LYS A 121 15.64 1.66 -11.84
CA LYS A 121 15.22 2.38 -10.64
C LYS A 121 13.77 2.05 -10.35
N PRO A 122 13.26 2.28 -9.13
CA PRO A 122 11.85 2.11 -8.84
C PRO A 122 10.89 2.78 -9.82
N SER A 123 9.80 2.10 -10.15
CA SER A 123 8.70 2.72 -10.86
C SER A 123 7.91 3.65 -9.94
N ARG A 124 7.30 4.68 -10.53
CA ARG A 124 6.48 5.64 -9.81
C ARG A 124 5.03 5.47 -10.17
N PHE A 125 4.18 5.58 -9.17
CA PHE A 125 2.75 5.44 -9.31
C PHE A 125 2.07 6.64 -8.67
N ARG A 126 1.07 7.16 -9.37
CA ARG A 126 0.12 8.10 -8.81
C ARG A 126 -1.21 7.38 -8.66
N PHE A 127 -1.72 7.36 -7.43
CA PHE A 127 -2.99 6.74 -7.09
C PHE A 127 -4.00 7.79 -6.63
N GLN A 128 -5.27 7.50 -6.86
CA GLN A 128 -6.40 8.19 -6.25
C GLN A 128 -7.05 7.30 -5.21
N ILE A 129 -7.32 7.85 -4.03
CA ILE A 129 -8.14 7.22 -3.01
C ILE A 129 -9.59 7.19 -3.51
N GLN A 130 -10.16 6.00 -3.61
CA GLN A 130 -11.57 5.85 -3.94
C GLN A 130 -12.40 6.34 -2.76
N SER A 131 -13.31 7.27 -3.03
CA SER A 131 -14.29 7.67 -2.01
C SER A 131 -15.28 6.51 -1.86
N ALA A 132 -15.41 5.99 -0.64
CA ALA A 132 -16.39 4.98 -0.29
C ALA A 132 -17.83 5.50 -0.44
#